data_AF-A0A8X6XX86-F1
#
_entry.id   AF-A0A8X6XX86-F1
#
_cell.length_a   1.000
_cell.length_b   1.000
_cell.length_c   1.000
_cell.angle_alpha   90.00
_cell.angle_beta   90.00
_cell.angle_gamma   90.00
#
_symmetry.space_group_name_H-M   'P 1'
#
loop_
_entity.id
_entity.type
_entity.pdbx_description
1 polymer ?
#
loop_
_entity_poly.entity_id
_entity_poly.type
_entity_poly.pdbx_seq_one_letter_code
_entity_poly.pdbx_strand_id
1 'polypeptide(L)'
;MREALQNNKTVARKRFEGLVGRFKCDHELFFKYKDVIDHYVREGIVERTSCDSLSESQGFYLPHHAVIRGDKTTSRIQIVFDGSAHEDGYSSLNQSLYTGPNLHPNILELLFCFQKNPVAFTADVKSDFLQIESDLRDRDFTCFFWTDNLNNEPYVPNFTRVHFGLDLAHTFSQQL
;
A
#
# COMPACT_ATOMS: atom_id res chain seq x y z
N MET A 1 -18.79 4.57 -2.94
CA MET A 1 -18.30 3.39 -3.68
C MET A 1 -19.02 3.37 -5.02
N ARG A 2 -18.32 3.36 -6.16
CA ARG A 2 -18.94 3.51 -7.49
C ARG A 2 -19.43 2.19 -8.10
N GLU A 3 -18.88 1.05 -7.70
CA GLU A 3 -19.31 -0.30 -8.11
C GLU A 3 -19.01 -1.29 -6.96
N ALA A 4 -19.71 -2.43 -6.92
CA ALA A 4 -19.48 -3.45 -5.89
C ALA A 4 -18.09 -4.08 -6.07
N LEU A 5 -17.17 -3.79 -5.15
CA LEU A 5 -15.82 -4.36 -5.16
C LEU A 5 -15.90 -5.86 -4.84
N GLN A 6 -15.50 -6.70 -5.79
CA GLN A 6 -15.42 -8.14 -5.60
C GLN A 6 -14.05 -8.58 -5.10
N ASN A 7 -14.04 -9.70 -4.39
CA ASN A 7 -12.84 -10.23 -3.76
C ASN A 7 -11.83 -10.76 -4.81
N ASN A 8 -10.58 -10.29 -4.77
CA ASN A 8 -9.49 -10.71 -5.65
C ASN A 8 -8.50 -11.72 -4.99
N LYS A 9 -8.91 -12.39 -3.90
CA LYS A 9 -8.11 -13.34 -3.10
C LYS A 9 -7.37 -14.36 -3.97
N THR A 10 -8.02 -14.91 -4.99
CA THR A 10 -7.42 -15.92 -5.89
C THR A 10 -6.23 -15.37 -6.66
N VAL A 11 -6.35 -14.14 -7.20
CA VAL A 11 -5.27 -13.48 -7.94
C VAL A 11 -4.11 -13.14 -7.01
N ALA A 12 -4.41 -12.57 -5.85
CA ALA A 12 -3.40 -12.22 -4.85
C ALA A 12 -2.64 -13.44 -4.35
N ARG A 13 -3.34 -14.55 -4.08
CA ARG A 13 -2.73 -15.82 -3.64
C ARG A 13 -1.79 -16.39 -4.71
N LYS A 14 -2.22 -16.48 -5.97
CA LYS A 14 -1.38 -16.97 -7.08
C LYS A 14 -0.10 -16.14 -7.24
N ARG A 15 -0.22 -14.81 -7.17
CA ARG A 15 0.95 -13.91 -7.23
C ARG A 15 1.89 -14.12 -6.04
N PHE A 16 1.33 -14.34 -4.85
CA PHE A 16 2.12 -14.63 -3.66
C PHE A 16 2.83 -15.99 -3.72
N GLU A 17 2.18 -17.04 -4.20
CA GLU A 17 2.81 -18.36 -4.42
C GLU A 17 4.01 -18.26 -5.37
N GLY A 18 3.87 -17.50 -6.47
CA GLY A 18 4.98 -17.20 -7.37
C GLY A 18 6.12 -16.44 -6.69
N LEU A 19 5.81 -15.51 -5.80
CA LEU A 19 6.79 -14.77 -5.00
C LEU A 19 7.51 -15.69 -3.99
N VAL A 20 6.78 -16.59 -3.32
CA VAL A 20 7.35 -17.63 -2.44
C VAL A 20 8.31 -18.54 -3.20
N GLY A 21 7.96 -18.93 -4.44
CA GLY A 21 8.87 -19.66 -5.32
C GLY A 21 10.19 -18.92 -5.55
N ARG A 22 10.13 -17.60 -5.76
CA ARG A 22 11.33 -16.75 -5.87
C ARG A 22 12.12 -16.67 -4.57
N PHE A 23 11.45 -16.54 -3.42
CA PHE A 23 12.10 -16.51 -2.10
C PHE A 23 12.83 -17.82 -1.76
N LYS A 24 12.37 -18.95 -2.29
CA LYS A 24 13.06 -20.25 -2.14
C LYS A 24 14.35 -20.31 -2.97
N CYS A 25 14.40 -19.63 -4.12
CA CYS A 25 15.59 -19.54 -4.95
C CYS A 25 16.57 -18.44 -4.51
N ASP A 26 16.05 -17.34 -3.96
CA ASP A 26 16.81 -16.17 -3.52
C ASP A 26 16.44 -15.82 -2.06
N HIS A 27 17.23 -16.37 -1.13
CA HIS A 27 17.04 -16.12 0.30
C HIS A 27 17.43 -14.71 0.72
N GLU A 28 18.37 -14.06 0.04
CA GLU A 28 18.76 -12.68 0.35
C GLU A 28 17.59 -11.73 0.09
N LEU A 29 16.87 -11.95 -1.03
CA LEU A 29 15.64 -11.23 -1.32
C LEU A 29 14.59 -11.43 -0.21
N PHE A 30 14.40 -12.67 0.26
CA PHE A 30 13.45 -12.96 1.34
C PHE A 30 13.80 -12.21 2.64
N PHE A 31 15.07 -12.21 3.06
CA PHE A 31 15.49 -11.49 4.26
C PHE A 31 15.26 -9.99 4.13
N LYS A 32 15.62 -9.38 2.99
CA LYS A 32 15.36 -7.95 2.74
C LYS A 32 13.88 -7.63 2.73
N TYR A 33 13.05 -8.52 2.16
CA TYR A 33 11.60 -8.34 2.12
C TYR A 33 11.00 -8.42 3.53
N LYS A 34 11.43 -9.41 4.31
CA LYS A 34 11.02 -9.61 5.70
C LYS A 34 11.38 -8.41 6.56
N ASP A 35 12.59 -7.87 6.42
CA ASP A 35 13.01 -6.66 7.15
C ASP A 35 12.07 -5.47 6.91
N VAL A 36 11.57 -5.29 5.68
CA VAL A 36 10.61 -4.22 5.36
C VAL A 36 9.24 -4.50 5.98
N ILE A 37 8.73 -5.73 5.88
CA ILE A 37 7.43 -6.07 6.50
C ILE A 37 7.50 -5.97 8.02
N ASP A 38 8.58 -6.45 8.64
CA ASP A 38 8.80 -6.33 10.09
C ASP A 38 8.98 -4.87 10.52
N HIS A 39 9.54 -4.01 9.67
CA HIS A 39 9.50 -2.58 9.90
C HIS A 39 8.08 -2.02 9.86
N TYR A 40 7.24 -2.39 8.90
CA TYR A 40 5.84 -1.95 8.85
C TYR A 40 5.03 -2.41 10.06
N VAL A 41 5.27 -3.61 10.56
CA VAL A 41 4.64 -4.11 11.79
C VAL A 41 5.11 -3.33 13.01
N ARG A 42 6.42 -3.04 13.13
CA ARG A 42 6.97 -2.26 14.24
C ARG A 42 6.44 -0.82 14.29
N GLU A 43 6.27 -0.19 13.14
CA GLU A 43 5.71 1.17 13.03
C GLU A 43 4.18 1.19 13.20
N GLY A 44 3.54 0.02 13.35
CA GLY A 44 2.09 -0.10 13.46
C GLY A 44 1.36 0.33 12.18
N ILE A 45 1.99 0.16 11.01
CA ILE A 45 1.43 0.38 9.66
C ILE A 45 0.69 -0.86 9.18
N VAL A 46 1.18 -2.04 9.58
CA VAL A 46 0.59 -3.34 9.26
C VAL A 46 0.27 -4.07 10.55
N GLU A 47 -0.94 -4.61 10.62
CA GLU A 47 -1.38 -5.44 11.73
C GLU A 47 -1.47 -6.91 11.28
N ARG A 48 -1.04 -7.83 12.15
CA ARG A 48 -1.04 -9.29 11.88
C ARG A 48 -2.42 -9.93 12.11
N THR A 49 -3.47 -9.12 12.28
CA THR A 49 -4.79 -9.60 12.68
C THR A 49 -5.36 -10.54 11.62
N SER A 50 -5.80 -11.71 12.07
CA SER A 50 -6.40 -12.74 11.23
C SER A 50 -7.66 -12.18 10.57
N CYS A 51 -7.58 -11.95 9.27
CA CYS A 51 -8.74 -11.73 8.41
C CYS A 51 -9.66 -12.97 8.29
N ASP A 52 -9.64 -13.87 9.28
CA ASP A 52 -10.42 -15.11 9.33
C ASP A 52 -11.90 -14.85 9.63
N SER A 53 -12.23 -13.65 10.15
CA SER A 53 -13.61 -13.23 10.43
C SER A 53 -14.31 -12.58 9.24
N LEU A 54 -13.62 -12.32 8.12
CA LEU A 54 -14.29 -11.82 6.93
C LEU A 54 -14.95 -12.97 6.21
N SER A 55 -16.25 -12.83 5.95
CA SER A 55 -16.91 -13.64 4.93
C SER A 55 -16.06 -13.59 3.66
N GLU A 56 -15.86 -14.73 3.00
CA GLU A 56 -15.02 -14.85 1.79
C GLU A 56 -15.41 -13.87 0.66
N SER A 57 -16.51 -13.15 0.80
CA SER A 57 -17.07 -12.19 -0.14
C SER A 57 -16.78 -10.70 0.13
N GLN A 58 -16.20 -10.30 1.28
CA GLN A 58 -16.17 -8.87 1.67
C GLN A 58 -14.81 -8.17 1.70
N GLY A 59 -13.69 -8.88 1.52
CA GLY A 59 -12.33 -8.28 1.56
C GLY A 59 -11.69 -8.11 0.18
N PHE A 60 -10.68 -7.24 0.10
CA PHE A 60 -9.81 -7.08 -1.07
C PHE A 60 -8.34 -7.31 -0.67
N TYR A 61 -7.65 -8.13 -1.45
CA TYR A 61 -6.30 -8.64 -1.20
C TYR A 61 -5.32 -8.01 -2.19
N LEU A 62 -4.46 -7.14 -1.72
CA LEU A 62 -3.45 -6.48 -2.53
C LEU A 62 -2.33 -7.48 -2.90
N PRO A 63 -2.13 -7.79 -4.19
CA PRO A 63 -0.91 -8.45 -4.61
C PRO A 63 0.26 -7.48 -4.43
N HIS A 64 1.44 -8.02 -4.20
CA HIS A 64 2.61 -7.21 -3.90
C HIS A 64 3.87 -7.80 -4.53
N HIS A 65 4.81 -6.93 -4.85
CA HIS A 65 6.07 -7.33 -5.49
C HIS A 65 7.21 -6.39 -5.08
N ALA A 66 8.43 -6.90 -5.19
CA ALA A 66 9.63 -6.11 -4.93
C ALA A 66 10.02 -5.29 -6.16
N VAL A 67 10.31 -4.01 -5.95
CA VAL A 67 11.03 -3.14 -6.89
C VAL A 67 12.39 -2.85 -6.29
N ILE A 68 13.45 -3.14 -7.05
CA ILE A 68 14.83 -2.88 -6.66
C ILE A 68 15.27 -1.58 -7.33
N ARG A 69 15.45 -0.52 -6.55
CA ARG A 69 16.08 0.70 -7.05
C ARG A 69 17.59 0.58 -6.87
N GLY A 70 18.32 0.57 -7.98
CA GLY A 70 19.78 0.56 -8.00
C GLY A 70 20.31 1.98 -7.84
N ASP A 71 20.39 2.48 -6.61
CA ASP A 71 21.11 3.72 -6.32
C ASP A 71 22.56 3.42 -5.87
N LYS A 72 23.48 4.34 -6.21
CA LYS A 72 24.95 4.16 -6.23
C LYS A 72 25.63 3.73 -4.93
N THR A 73 24.91 3.62 -3.81
CA THR A 73 25.47 3.30 -2.48
C THR A 73 24.76 2.16 -1.75
N THR A 74 23.45 1.93 -1.95
CA THR A 74 22.72 0.81 -1.36
C THR A 74 21.53 0.41 -2.23
N SER A 75 21.42 -0.86 -2.65
CA SER A 75 20.21 -1.39 -3.29
C SER A 75 19.09 -1.50 -2.26
N ARG A 76 18.21 -0.49 -2.17
CA ARG A 76 17.07 -0.51 -1.25
C ARG A 76 15.88 -1.17 -1.94
N ILE A 77 15.39 -2.26 -1.34
CA ILE A 77 14.15 -2.90 -1.78
C ILE A 77 12.95 -2.03 -1.38
N GLN A 78 12.01 -1.86 -2.30
CA GLN A 78 10.70 -1.28 -2.02
C GLN A 78 9.63 -2.32 -2.36
N ILE A 79 8.69 -2.50 -1.44
CA ILE A 79 7.53 -3.36 -1.69
C ILE A 79 6.43 -2.49 -2.26
N VAL A 80 5.90 -2.88 -3.42
CA VAL A 80 4.79 -2.20 -4.09
C VAL A 80 3.56 -3.08 -4.00
N PHE A 81 2.47 -2.50 -3.53
CA PHE A 81 1.15 -3.13 -3.46
C PHE A 81 0.30 -2.65 -4.64
N ASP A 82 -0.26 -3.60 -5.38
CA ASP A 82 -0.96 -3.35 -6.63
C ASP A 82 -2.48 -3.25 -6.40
N GLY A 83 -2.95 -2.02 -6.14
CA GLY A 83 -4.38 -1.72 -6.01
C GLY A 83 -5.15 -1.76 -7.33
N SER A 84 -4.46 -1.91 -8.46
CA SER A 84 -5.06 -2.02 -9.80
C SER A 84 -5.36 -3.48 -10.18
N ALA A 85 -4.85 -4.45 -9.43
CA ALA A 85 -5.02 -5.87 -9.75
C ALA A 85 -6.46 -6.36 -9.53
N HIS A 86 -7.11 -6.80 -10.59
CA HIS A 86 -8.45 -7.37 -10.60
C HIS A 86 -8.51 -8.59 -11.53
N GLU A 87 -9.55 -9.40 -11.38
CA GLU A 87 -9.89 -10.46 -12.35
C GLU A 87 -10.57 -9.83 -13.58
N ASP A 88 -10.38 -10.43 -14.76
CA ASP A 88 -10.94 -9.92 -16.01
C ASP A 88 -12.48 -9.79 -15.91
N GLY A 89 -12.98 -8.58 -16.15
CA GLY A 89 -14.42 -8.26 -16.05
C GLY A 89 -14.88 -7.69 -14.72
N TYR A 90 -13.98 -7.49 -13.75
CA TYR A 90 -14.28 -6.92 -12.43
C TYR A 90 -13.55 -5.59 -12.18
N SER A 91 -14.05 -4.78 -11.25
CA SER A 91 -13.46 -3.48 -10.93
C SER A 91 -12.29 -3.63 -9.94
N SER A 92 -11.20 -2.89 -10.17
CA SER A 92 -10.07 -2.81 -9.24
C SER A 92 -10.38 -1.95 -8.02
N LEU A 93 -9.61 -2.12 -6.94
CA LEU A 93 -9.72 -1.24 -5.77
C LEU A 93 -9.59 0.22 -6.18
N ASN A 94 -8.58 0.57 -6.98
CA ASN A 94 -8.39 1.93 -7.48
C ASN A 94 -9.61 2.51 -8.22
N GLN A 95 -10.36 1.70 -8.97
CA GLN A 95 -11.59 2.14 -9.64
C GLN A 95 -12.79 2.28 -8.70
N SER A 96 -12.85 1.46 -7.63
CA SER A 96 -13.92 1.51 -6.63
C SER A 96 -13.71 2.62 -5.59
N LEU A 97 -12.46 3.08 -5.43
CA LEU A 97 -12.08 4.19 -4.56
C LEU A 97 -12.64 5.51 -5.09
N TYR A 98 -13.23 6.29 -4.20
CA TYR A 98 -13.70 7.63 -4.54
C TYR A 98 -12.52 8.60 -4.48
N THR A 99 -12.06 9.06 -5.64
CA THR A 99 -11.13 10.19 -5.72
C THR A 99 -11.90 11.45 -5.35
N GLY A 100 -11.56 12.04 -4.20
CA GLY A 100 -12.12 13.32 -3.77
C GLY A 100 -11.78 14.47 -4.73
N PRO A 101 -12.41 15.64 -4.55
CA PRO A 101 -12.06 16.84 -5.32
C PRO A 101 -10.58 17.16 -5.12
N ASN A 102 -9.90 17.62 -6.17
CA ASN A 102 -8.50 18.04 -6.07
C ASN A 102 -8.40 19.31 -5.22
N LEU A 103 -7.82 19.21 -4.02
CA LEU A 103 -7.58 20.35 -3.13
C LEU A 103 -6.18 20.93 -3.27
N HIS A 104 -5.35 20.43 -4.21
CA HIS A 104 -4.05 21.06 -4.45
C HIS A 104 -4.25 22.48 -4.97
N PRO A 105 -3.63 23.49 -4.33
CA PRO A 105 -3.61 24.83 -4.89
C PRO A 105 -2.89 24.78 -6.24
N ASN A 106 -3.28 25.67 -7.16
CA ASN A 106 -2.59 25.79 -8.43
C ASN A 106 -1.11 26.14 -8.18
N ILE A 107 -0.20 25.30 -8.68
CA ILE A 107 1.25 25.48 -8.48
C ILE A 107 1.70 26.88 -8.93
N LEU A 108 1.12 27.42 -10.01
CA LEU A 108 1.45 28.75 -10.49
C LEU A 108 1.00 29.84 -9.49
N GLU A 109 -0.19 29.71 -8.92
CA GLU A 109 -0.69 30.64 -7.89
C GLU A 109 0.19 30.58 -6.64
N LEU A 110 0.60 29.38 -6.23
CA LEU A 110 1.52 29.18 -5.11
C LEU A 110 2.86 29.88 -5.38
N LEU A 111 3.46 29.70 -6.57
CA LEU A 111 4.71 30.36 -6.96
C LEU A 111 4.58 31.89 -6.95
N PHE A 112 3.45 32.44 -7.41
CA PHE A 112 3.20 33.88 -7.31
C PHE A 112 3.11 34.37 -5.87
N CYS A 113 2.50 33.61 -4.97
CA CYS A 113 2.46 33.93 -3.54
C CYS A 113 3.84 33.88 -2.89
N PHE A 114 4.69 32.91 -3.27
CA PHE A 114 6.08 32.84 -2.83
C PHE A 114 6.90 34.05 -3.31
N GLN A 115 6.68 34.51 -4.54
CA GLN A 115 7.38 35.69 -5.07
C GLN A 115 6.93 37.02 -4.46
N LYS A 116 5.67 37.12 -4.01
CA LYS A 116 5.13 38.36 -3.41
C LYS A 116 5.66 38.64 -2.00
N ASN A 117 6.19 37.64 -1.31
CA ASN A 117 6.66 37.77 0.06
C ASN A 117 8.19 37.78 0.12
N PRO A 118 8.81 38.69 0.89
CA PRO A 118 10.28 38.80 0.96
C PRO A 118 10.94 37.63 1.70
N VAL A 119 10.17 36.82 2.42
CA VAL A 119 10.64 35.66 3.18
C VAL A 119 9.66 34.50 2.97
N ALA A 120 10.19 33.31 2.70
CA ALA A 120 9.42 32.09 2.55
C ALA A 120 9.99 30.99 3.46
N PHE A 121 9.10 30.24 4.10
CA PHE A 121 9.44 29.06 4.88
C PHE A 121 9.15 27.81 4.05
N THR A 122 10.07 26.86 4.08
CA THR A 122 9.89 25.54 3.47
C THR A 122 10.15 24.49 4.53
N ALA A 123 9.31 23.45 4.55
CA ALA A 123 9.48 22.30 5.41
C ALA A 123 9.17 21.05 4.58
N ASP A 124 10.03 20.06 4.67
CA ASP A 124 9.79 18.74 4.09
C ASP A 124 9.07 17.89 5.14
N VAL A 125 7.80 17.57 4.91
CA VAL A 125 7.02 16.71 5.80
C VAL A 125 7.28 15.27 5.38
N LYS A 126 8.13 14.59 6.14
CA LYS A 126 8.49 13.21 5.85
C LYS A 126 7.28 12.29 6.11
N SER A 127 6.70 11.76 5.03
CA SER A 127 5.77 10.62 5.06
C SER A 127 4.49 10.84 5.88
N ASP A 128 3.90 12.01 5.70
CA ASP A 128 2.55 12.46 6.06
C ASP A 128 1.44 11.40 5.91
N PHE A 129 1.42 10.61 4.84
CA PHE A 129 0.38 9.58 4.63
C PHE A 129 0.33 8.49 5.71
N LEU A 130 1.49 8.14 6.27
CA LEU A 130 1.56 7.13 7.32
C LEU A 130 1.02 7.68 8.64
N GLN A 131 0.75 8.98 8.77
CA GLN A 131 0.15 9.54 9.99
C GLN A 131 -1.37 9.40 10.02
N ILE A 132 -1.99 8.98 8.91
CA ILE A 132 -3.44 8.85 8.78
C ILE A 132 -3.85 7.40 9.02
N GLU A 133 -4.63 7.17 10.08
CA GLU A 133 -5.22 5.86 10.36
C GLU A 133 -6.41 5.58 9.44
N SER A 134 -6.49 4.34 8.97
CA SER A 134 -7.63 3.83 8.21
C SER A 134 -8.75 3.41 9.16
N ASP A 135 -9.99 3.74 8.78
CA ASP A 135 -11.20 3.27 9.45
C ASP A 135 -11.19 1.74 9.48
N LEU A 136 -11.61 1.14 10.60
CA LEU A 136 -11.61 -0.31 10.79
C LEU A 136 -12.33 -1.05 9.66
N ARG A 137 -13.39 -0.45 9.09
CA ARG A 137 -14.16 -1.03 7.99
C ARG A 137 -13.42 -1.02 6.65
N ASP A 138 -12.46 -0.11 6.49
CA ASP A 138 -11.71 0.04 5.24
C ASP A 138 -10.44 -0.82 5.23
N ARG A 139 -9.95 -1.25 6.41
CA ARG A 139 -8.76 -2.11 6.54
C ARG A 139 -8.92 -3.43 5.81
N ASP A 140 -10.13 -3.96 5.77
CA ASP A 140 -10.52 -5.20 5.10
C ASP A 140 -10.29 -5.20 3.57
N PHE A 141 -10.12 -4.01 2.97
CA PHE A 141 -9.80 -3.83 1.55
C PHE A 141 -8.31 -3.67 1.26
N THR A 142 -7.48 -3.76 2.30
CA THR A 142 -6.03 -3.58 2.23
C THR A 142 -5.27 -4.82 2.72
N CYS A 143 -5.92 -5.97 2.71
CA CYS A 143 -5.33 -7.23 3.12
C CYS A 143 -4.23 -7.67 2.13
N PHE A 144 -3.26 -8.46 2.55
CA PHE A 144 -2.30 -9.11 1.65
C PHE A 144 -1.83 -10.44 2.22
N PHE A 145 -1.22 -11.31 1.42
CA PHE A 145 -0.68 -12.58 1.90
C PHE A 145 0.77 -12.43 2.34
N TRP A 146 1.15 -13.01 3.48
CA TRP A 146 2.53 -12.99 3.95
C TRP A 146 2.90 -14.26 4.73
N THR A 147 4.20 -14.57 4.84
CA THR A 147 4.69 -15.66 5.69
C THR A 147 6.01 -15.30 6.36
N ASP A 148 6.12 -15.60 7.65
CA ASP A 148 7.37 -15.43 8.41
C ASP A 148 8.40 -16.51 8.09
N ASN A 149 7.95 -17.65 7.52
CA ASN A 149 8.75 -18.81 7.17
C ASN A 149 8.17 -19.50 5.91
N LEU A 150 9.00 -19.71 4.89
CA LEU A 150 8.61 -20.30 3.61
C LEU A 150 8.03 -21.72 3.69
N ASN A 151 8.14 -22.38 4.85
CA ASN A 151 7.56 -23.70 5.13
C ASN A 151 6.23 -23.65 5.89
N ASN A 152 5.83 -22.48 6.40
CA ASN A 152 4.57 -22.31 7.11
C ASN A 152 3.48 -21.85 6.13
N GLU A 153 2.23 -22.18 6.47
CA GLU A 153 1.07 -21.61 5.80
C GLU A 153 1.08 -20.07 5.89
N PRO A 154 0.77 -19.37 4.80
CA PRO A 154 0.72 -17.92 4.81
C PRO A 154 -0.47 -17.41 5.63
N TYR A 155 -0.26 -16.27 6.27
CA TYR A 155 -1.30 -15.53 6.97
C TYR A 155 -1.64 -14.25 6.21
N VAL A 156 -2.74 -13.60 6.62
CA VAL A 156 -3.30 -12.43 5.94
C VAL A 156 -3.26 -11.21 6.85
N PRO A 157 -2.17 -10.42 6.84
CA PRO A 157 -2.14 -9.09 7.46
C PRO A 157 -2.97 -8.05 6.69
N ASN A 158 -3.29 -6.94 7.36
CA ASN A 158 -3.93 -5.75 6.77
C ASN A 158 -3.19 -4.45 7.13
N PHE A 159 -3.47 -3.37 6.39
CA PHE A 159 -2.94 -2.05 6.72
C PHE A 159 -3.85 -1.34 7.72
N THR A 160 -3.24 -0.69 8.71
CA THR A 160 -3.92 0.16 9.71
C THR A 160 -3.89 1.63 9.34
N ARG A 161 -3.01 2.01 8.41
CA ARG A 161 -2.72 3.37 7.96
C ARG A 161 -2.81 3.46 6.44
N VAL A 162 -3.08 4.66 5.93
CA VAL A 162 -3.18 4.89 4.47
C VAL A 162 -1.85 4.55 3.80
N HIS A 163 -1.85 3.52 2.95
CA HIS A 163 -0.64 3.07 2.27
C HIS A 163 -0.41 3.79 0.94
N PHE A 164 0.86 3.99 0.59
CA PHE A 164 1.30 4.64 -0.64
C PHE A 164 1.08 3.71 -1.84
N GLY A 165 0.46 4.19 -2.92
CA GLY A 165 0.21 3.42 -4.15
C GLY A 165 -1.26 3.08 -4.42
N LEU A 166 -2.17 3.39 -3.48
CA LEU A 166 -3.60 3.46 -3.76
C LEU A 166 -3.96 4.87 -4.22
N ASP A 167 -4.90 5.02 -5.15
CA ASP A 167 -5.35 6.33 -5.65
C ASP A 167 -5.89 7.25 -4.53
N LEU A 168 -6.21 6.67 -3.36
CA LEU A 168 -6.55 7.38 -2.13
C LEU A 168 -5.42 8.26 -1.56
N ALA A 169 -4.15 7.86 -1.70
CA ALA A 169 -3.03 8.60 -1.12
C ALA A 169 -3.00 10.04 -1.65
N HIS A 170 -3.31 10.23 -2.94
CA HIS A 170 -3.37 11.57 -3.53
C HIS A 170 -4.48 12.44 -2.94
N THR A 171 -5.60 11.87 -2.48
CA THR A 171 -6.74 12.61 -1.90
C THR A 171 -6.55 12.91 -0.41
N PHE A 172 -5.89 12.05 0.36
CA PHE A 172 -5.68 12.30 1.79
C PHE A 172 -4.54 13.29 2.07
N SER A 173 -3.55 13.41 1.17
CA SER A 173 -2.52 14.48 1.24
C SER A 173 -3.10 15.89 1.26
N GLN A 174 -4.29 16.03 0.69
CA GLN A 174 -4.90 17.29 0.32
C GLN A 174 -5.72 17.92 1.45
N GLN A 175 -5.93 17.20 2.56
CA GLN A 175 -6.71 17.66 3.71
C GLN A 175 -5.86 18.02 4.94
N LEU A 176 -4.54 17.83 4.86
CA LEU A 176 -3.55 18.25 5.86
C LEU A 176 -2.85 19.54 5.39
#